data_AF-A0A1W2GMK2-F1
#
_entry.id   AF-A0A1W2GMK2-F1
#
_cell.length_a   1.000
_cell.length_b   1.000
_cell.length_c   1.000
_cell.angle_alpha   90.00
_cell.angle_beta   90.00
_cell.angle_gamma   90.00
#
_symmetry.space_group_name_H-M   'P 1'
#
loop_
_entity.id
_entity.type
_entity.pdbx_description
1 polymer ?
#
loop_
_entity_poly.entity_id
_entity_poly.type
_entity_poly.pdbx_seq_one_letter_code
_entity_poly.pdbx_strand_id
1 'polypeptide(L)'
;MLPLFTYRLLASLMYYIYLYIVKKLLSLTPELLTRPVVDLPISDRLRRFFEIMDFDNLKDLLAAYSGSQLLSLNGFDYHCLTEVYWMLEEGGCEEMLRE
;
A
#
# COMPACT_ATOMS: atom_id res chain seq x y z
N MET A 1 10.55 40.00 19.46
CA MET A 1 9.76 38.94 20.14
C MET A 1 8.81 38.33 19.13
N LEU A 2 9.08 37.11 18.64
CA LEU A 2 8.08 36.40 17.83
C LEU A 2 6.88 36.05 18.74
N PRO A 3 5.64 36.30 18.29
CA PRO A 3 4.46 36.08 19.12
C PRO A 3 4.28 34.59 19.41
N LEU A 4 3.96 34.26 20.66
CA LEU A 4 3.65 32.90 21.16
C LEU A 4 2.63 32.14 20.29
N PHE A 5 1.86 32.85 19.46
CA PHE A 5 0.87 32.32 18.53
C PHE A 5 1.49 31.48 17.39
N THR A 6 2.67 31.86 16.87
CA THR A 6 3.31 31.12 15.77
C THR A 6 3.86 29.79 16.24
N TYR A 7 4.37 29.72 17.47
CA TYR A 7 4.89 28.49 18.06
C TYR A 7 3.82 27.43 18.27
N ARG A 8 2.58 27.83 18.62
CA ARG A 8 1.45 26.89 18.77
C ARG A 8 0.99 26.31 17.45
N LEU A 9 0.93 27.13 16.40
CA LEU A 9 0.58 26.68 15.04
C LEU A 9 1.66 25.75 14.46
N LEU A 10 2.94 26.10 14.62
CA LEU A 10 4.06 25.26 14.20
C LEU A 10 4.10 23.94 14.95
N ALA A 11 3.89 23.95 16.28
CA ALA A 11 3.82 22.73 17.07
C ALA A 11 2.64 21.82 16.66
N SER A 12 1.48 22.41 16.33
CA SER A 12 0.32 21.66 15.83
C SER A 12 0.59 21.04 14.45
N LEU A 13 1.19 21.82 13.53
CA LEU A 13 1.61 21.33 12.21
C LEU A 13 2.66 20.21 12.34
N MET A 14 3.68 20.40 13.18
CA MET A 14 4.67 19.37 13.45
C MET A 14 4.05 18.12 14.07
N TYR A 15 3.08 18.26 14.96
CA TYR A 15 2.34 17.14 15.54
C TYR A 15 1.52 16.39 14.50
N TYR A 16 0.82 17.10 13.60
CA TYR A 16 0.08 16.50 12.49
C TYR A 16 0.99 15.78 11.50
N ILE A 17 2.11 16.40 11.12
CA ILE A 17 3.12 15.78 10.24
C ILE A 17 3.73 14.55 10.92
N TYR A 18 4.05 14.65 12.22
CA TYR A 18 4.53 13.51 13.00
C TYR A 18 3.48 12.40 13.06
N LEU A 19 2.20 12.71 13.29
CA LEU A 19 1.13 11.71 13.32
C LEU A 19 0.94 11.05 11.96
N TYR A 20 1.05 11.81 10.86
CA TYR A 20 0.98 11.30 9.49
C TYR A 20 2.18 10.38 9.19
N ILE A 21 3.40 10.81 9.51
CA ILE A 21 4.62 10.02 9.31
C ILE A 21 4.59 8.77 10.19
N VAL A 22 4.17 8.88 11.44
CA VAL A 22 4.05 7.76 12.38
C VAL A 22 2.96 6.80 11.94
N LYS A 23 1.80 7.27 11.45
CA LYS A 23 0.79 6.38 10.83
C LYS A 23 1.32 5.68 9.58
N LYS A 24 2.01 6.42 8.70
CA LYS A 24 2.64 5.89 7.47
C LYS A 24 3.81 4.95 7.75
N LEU A 25 4.46 5.08 8.91
CA LEU A 25 5.49 4.17 9.39
C LEU A 25 4.91 3.02 10.25
N LEU A 26 3.79 3.19 10.94
CA LEU A 26 3.12 2.11 11.71
C LEU A 26 2.23 1.23 10.85
N SER A 27 1.87 1.65 9.63
CA SER A 27 1.57 0.74 8.51
C SER A 27 2.83 -0.02 8.05
N LEU A 28 3.74 -0.32 9.00
CA LEU A 28 4.91 -1.16 8.83
C LEU A 28 4.38 -2.55 8.49
N THR A 29 4.22 -2.77 7.20
CA THR A 29 4.08 -4.06 6.52
C THR A 29 3.34 -5.12 7.33
N PRO A 30 2.01 -5.26 7.16
CA PRO A 30 1.35 -6.50 7.53
C PRO A 30 2.20 -7.62 6.95
N GLU A 31 2.41 -8.69 7.72
CA GLU A 31 3.21 -9.84 7.27
C GLU A 31 2.81 -10.29 5.85
N LEU A 32 1.55 -10.08 5.48
CA LEU A 32 0.95 -10.24 4.15
C LEU A 32 1.71 -9.53 3.01
N LEU A 33 2.23 -8.31 3.22
CA LEU A 33 2.93 -7.54 2.18
C LEU A 33 4.30 -8.11 1.84
N THR A 34 4.97 -8.71 2.82
CA THR A 34 6.30 -9.32 2.69
C THR A 34 6.23 -10.83 2.48
N ARG A 35 5.03 -11.40 2.62
CA ARG A 35 4.79 -12.83 2.41
C ARG A 35 5.01 -13.15 0.94
N PRO A 36 5.71 -14.25 0.63
CA PRO A 36 5.94 -14.61 -0.76
C PRO A 36 4.60 -14.96 -1.42
N VAL A 37 4.47 -14.63 -2.71
CA VAL A 37 3.24 -14.82 -3.50
C VAL A 37 2.73 -16.27 -3.45
N VAL A 38 3.64 -17.24 -3.33
CA VAL A 38 3.30 -18.67 -3.24
C VAL A 38 2.50 -19.02 -1.98
N ASP A 39 2.64 -18.24 -0.91
CA ASP A 39 1.96 -18.45 0.36
C ASP A 39 0.73 -17.53 0.53
N LEU A 40 0.46 -16.67 -0.46
CA LEU A 40 -0.75 -15.85 -0.47
C LEU A 40 -1.96 -16.64 -0.97
N PRO A 41 -3.15 -16.45 -0.35
CA PRO A 41 -4.40 -17.09 -0.77
C PRO A 41 -5.01 -16.40 -2.01
N ILE A 42 -4.28 -16.39 -3.12
CA ILE A 42 -4.66 -15.74 -4.38
C ILE A 42 -5.05 -16.74 -5.45
N SER A 43 -5.77 -16.28 -6.47
CA SER A 43 -6.07 -17.10 -7.64
C SER A 43 -4.83 -17.43 -8.47
N ASP A 44 -4.87 -18.55 -9.20
CA ASP A 44 -3.82 -18.93 -10.15
C ASP A 44 -3.56 -17.86 -11.21
N ARG A 45 -4.58 -17.04 -11.55
CA ARG A 45 -4.43 -15.95 -12.51
C ARG A 45 -3.58 -14.83 -11.95
N LEU A 46 -3.89 -14.38 -10.73
CA LEU A 46 -3.09 -13.36 -10.06
C LEU A 46 -1.67 -13.87 -9.80
N ARG A 47 -1.51 -15.15 -9.40
CA ARG A 47 -0.21 -15.79 -9.21
C ARG A 47 0.64 -15.78 -10.48
N ARG A 48 0.06 -16.15 -11.64
CA ARG A 48 0.75 -16.06 -12.94
C ARG A 48 1.14 -14.63 -13.31
N PHE A 49 0.31 -13.65 -12.97
CA PHE A 49 0.64 -12.24 -13.19
C PHE A 49 1.89 -11.83 -12.38
N PHE A 50 1.95 -12.21 -11.10
CA PHE A 50 3.14 -11.99 -10.27
C PHE A 50 4.38 -12.68 -10.85
N GLU A 51 4.25 -13.92 -11.33
CA GLU A 51 5.35 -14.65 -11.99
C GLU A 51 5.83 -13.98 -13.28
N ILE A 52 4.92 -13.49 -14.13
CA ILE A 52 5.25 -12.80 -15.39
C ILE A 52 5.98 -11.47 -15.11
N MET A 53 5.58 -10.77 -14.05
CA MET A 53 6.13 -9.48 -13.68
C MET A 53 7.36 -9.57 -12.77
N ASP A 54 7.79 -10.80 -12.42
CA ASP A 54 8.94 -11.08 -11.54
C ASP A 54 8.81 -10.42 -10.16
N PHE A 55 7.61 -10.49 -9.57
CA PHE A 55 7.32 -9.95 -8.24
C PHE A 55 7.22 -11.06 -7.20
N ASP A 56 8.05 -10.96 -6.15
CA ASP A 56 8.12 -11.96 -5.08
C ASP A 56 7.01 -11.81 -4.04
N ASN A 57 6.48 -10.60 -3.86
CA ASN A 57 5.54 -10.25 -2.80
C ASN A 57 4.62 -9.07 -3.19
N LEU A 58 3.57 -8.84 -2.39
CA LEU A 58 2.61 -7.75 -2.61
C LEU A 58 3.24 -6.35 -2.50
N LYS A 59 4.27 -6.19 -1.66
CA LYS A 59 4.98 -4.91 -1.50
C LYS A 59 5.65 -4.47 -2.80
N ASP A 60 6.26 -5.39 -3.54
CA ASP A 60 6.94 -5.08 -4.80
C ASP A 60 5.95 -4.60 -5.87
N LEU A 61 4.76 -5.22 -5.92
CA LEU A 61 3.68 -4.78 -6.80
C LEU A 61 3.23 -3.34 -6.48
N LEU A 62 2.97 -3.05 -5.21
CA LEU A 62 2.50 -1.73 -4.76
C LEU A 62 3.58 -0.65 -4.81
N ALA A 63 4.86 -1.04 -4.79
CA ALA A 63 5.96 -0.13 -5.02
C ALA A 63 6.10 0.22 -6.51
N ALA A 64 5.75 -0.70 -7.41
CA ALA A 64 5.88 -0.52 -8.85
C ALA A 64 4.67 0.18 -9.50
N TYR A 65 3.46 -0.06 -8.99
CA TYR A 65 2.22 0.39 -9.63
C TYR A 65 1.18 0.91 -8.64
N SER A 66 0.49 1.98 -9.04
CA SER A 66 -0.76 2.41 -8.38
C SER A 66 -1.95 1.58 -8.86
N GLY A 67 -3.05 1.57 -8.09
CA GLY A 67 -4.25 0.80 -8.42
C GLY A 67 -4.84 1.13 -9.80
N SER A 68 -4.71 2.38 -10.25
CA SER A 68 -5.13 2.80 -11.59
C SER A 68 -4.22 2.30 -12.71
N GLN A 69 -2.92 2.19 -12.45
CA GLN A 69 -1.95 1.66 -13.41
C GLN A 69 -2.08 0.15 -13.58
N LEU A 70 -2.42 -0.57 -12.50
CA LEU A 70 -2.62 -2.02 -12.54
C LEU A 70 -3.69 -2.43 -13.56
N LEU A 71 -4.80 -1.71 -13.66
CA LEU A 71 -5.85 -1.99 -14.67
C LEU A 71 -5.43 -1.74 -16.11
N SER A 72 -4.33 -1.03 -16.33
CA SER A 72 -3.75 -0.79 -17.66
C SER A 72 -2.75 -1.89 -18.05
N LEU A 73 -2.39 -2.80 -17.14
CA LEU A 73 -1.43 -3.87 -17.39
C LEU A 73 -2.10 -5.06 -18.07
N ASN A 74 -1.42 -5.58 -19.09
CA ASN A 74 -1.91 -6.73 -19.83
C ASN A 74 -1.88 -7.98 -18.94
N GLY A 75 -3.02 -8.64 -18.79
CA GLY A 75 -3.18 -9.80 -17.89
C GLY A 75 -3.59 -9.45 -16.46
N PHE A 76 -3.82 -8.18 -16.14
CA PHE A 76 -4.35 -7.75 -14.85
C PHE A 76 -5.80 -7.25 -14.98
N ASP A 77 -6.75 -8.11 -14.61
CA ASP A 77 -8.17 -7.83 -14.74
C ASP A 77 -8.76 -7.21 -13.46
N TYR A 78 -10.00 -6.73 -13.55
CA TYR A 78 -10.76 -6.23 -12.39
C TYR A 78 -10.87 -7.26 -11.25
N HIS A 79 -10.92 -8.56 -11.57
CA HIS A 79 -10.90 -9.63 -10.57
C HIS A 79 -9.59 -9.67 -9.78
N CYS A 80 -8.45 -9.52 -10.47
CA CYS A 80 -7.13 -9.43 -9.85
C CYS A 80 -7.04 -8.19 -8.94
N LEU A 81 -7.56 -7.05 -9.40
CA LEU A 81 -7.61 -5.83 -8.59
C LEU A 81 -8.44 -6.04 -7.31
N THR A 82 -9.60 -6.69 -7.46
CA THR A 82 -10.50 -6.96 -6.35
C THR A 82 -9.83 -7.87 -5.32
N GLU A 83 -9.17 -8.96 -5.74
CA GLU A 83 -8.39 -9.83 -4.84
C GLU A 83 -7.31 -9.06 -4.08
N VAL A 84 -6.51 -8.24 -4.77
CA VAL A 84 -5.48 -7.40 -4.13
C VAL A 84 -6.12 -6.43 -3.13
N TYR A 85 -7.26 -5.84 -3.47
CA TYR A 85 -7.99 -4.97 -2.56
C TYR A 85 -8.46 -5.69 -1.30
N TRP A 86 -9.10 -6.86 -1.42
CA TRP A 86 -9.55 -7.65 -0.25
C TRP A 86 -8.38 -8.04 0.66
N MET A 87 -7.25 -8.46 0.08
CA MET A 87 -6.06 -8.77 0.86
C MET A 87 -5.53 -7.54 1.60
N LEU A 88 -5.51 -6.38 0.95
CA LEU A 88 -5.08 -5.15 1.59
C LEU A 88 -6.06 -4.69 2.66
N GLU A 89 -7.37 -4.85 2.47
CA GLU A 89 -8.39 -4.58 3.48
C GLU A 89 -8.23 -5.49 4.71
N GLU A 90 -8.03 -6.80 4.50
CA GLU A 90 -7.73 -7.75 5.58
C GLU A 90 -6.45 -7.39 6.35
N GLY A 91 -5.44 -6.85 5.64
CA GLY A 91 -4.19 -6.36 6.21
C GLY A 91 -4.25 -4.93 6.76
N GLY A 92 -5.37 -4.21 6.64
CA GLY A 92 -5.48 -2.80 7.02
C GLY A 92 -4.60 -1.84 6.20
N CYS A 93 -4.29 -2.20 4.95
CA CYS A 93 -3.45 -1.47 3.99
C CYS A 93 -4.21 -1.00 2.74
N GLU A 94 -5.55 -0.95 2.78
CA GLU A 94 -6.42 -0.52 1.68
C GLU A 94 -6.06 0.86 1.09
N GLU A 95 -5.48 1.76 1.90
CA GLU A 95 -5.07 3.10 1.46
C GLU A 95 -3.91 3.06 0.47
N MET A 96 -3.12 1.98 0.41
CA MET A 96 -1.97 1.85 -0.51
C MET A 96 -2.38 1.73 -1.99
N LEU A 97 -3.63 1.34 -2.29
CA LEU A 97 -4.14 1.31 -3.66
C LEU A 97 -4.67 2.66 -4.15
N ARG A 98 -4.87 3.64 -3.25
CA ARG A 98 -5.54 4.92 -3.55
C ARG A 98 -4.60 6.04 -3.98
N GLU A 99 -3.28 5.89 -3.83
CA GLU A 99 -2.27 6.86 -4.30
C GLU A 99 -1.80 6.56 -5.72
#